data_AF-A0A1F3GFV9-F1
#
_entry.id   AF-A0A1F3GFV9-F1
#
_cell.length_a   1.000
_cell.length_b   1.000
_cell.length_c   1.000
_cell.angle_alpha   90.00
_cell.angle_beta   90.00
_cell.angle_gamma   90.00
#
_symmetry.space_group_name_H-M   'P 1'
#
loop_
_entity.id
_entity.type
_entity.pdbx_description
1 polymer ?
#
loop_
_entity_poly.entity_id
_entity_poly.type
_entity_poly.pdbx_seq_one_letter_code
_entity_poly.pdbx_strand_id
1 'polypeptide(L)'
;MRKLLKILVNKRVLILSVLSAVIYLLISRYQISLWYVLLVGVLLGIVFGKVFCRWLCPMGLIMELIMNMNPNSKMNQMYQYHKIGCPIAWISGWLNKYSFFSIKIDSNNCSKCGICDKECYVVQMQPEKFSLYQKNMQKPGNSYTCSKCLKCVVSCPNGSLQYKI
;
A
#
# COMPACT_ATOMS: atom_id res chain seq x y z
N MET A 1 6.67 -17.69 6.42
CA MET A 1 6.55 -16.23 6.17
C MET A 1 5.41 -15.86 5.21
N ARG A 2 5.27 -16.48 4.03
CA ARG A 2 4.27 -16.06 3.03
C ARG A 2 2.79 -16.21 3.43
N LYS A 3 2.45 -17.25 4.20
CA LYS A 3 1.10 -17.45 4.77
C LYS A 3 0.73 -16.31 5.73
N LEU A 4 1.65 -15.91 6.61
CA LEU A 4 1.45 -14.77 7.52
C LEU A 4 1.29 -13.46 6.73
N LEU A 5 2.13 -13.22 5.71
CA LEU A 5 1.98 -12.05 4.84
C LEU A 5 0.61 -12.02 4.15
N LYS A 6 0.14 -13.17 3.65
CA LYS A 6 -1.19 -13.29 3.03
C LYS A 6 -2.31 -12.95 4.00
N ILE A 7 -2.21 -13.44 5.25
CA ILE A 7 -3.17 -13.11 6.31
C ILE A 7 -3.12 -11.62 6.62
N LEU A 8 -1.94 -11.05 6.85
CA LEU A 8 -1.75 -9.63 7.16
C LEU A 8 -2.31 -8.71 6.06
N VAL A 9 -2.05 -9.00 4.79
CA VAL A 9 -2.53 -8.19 3.67
C VAL A 9 -4.05 -8.34 3.48
N ASN A 10 -4.60 -9.55 3.55
CA ASN A 10 -6.03 -9.76 3.33
C ASN A 10 -6.89 -9.29 4.51
N LYS A 11 -6.40 -9.43 5.74
CA LYS A 11 -7.10 -9.00 6.96
C LYS A 11 -6.72 -7.59 7.39
N ARG A 12 -5.92 -6.85 6.61
CA ARG A 12 -5.40 -5.52 6.99
C ARG A 12 -6.48 -4.54 7.45
N VAL A 13 -7.63 -4.49 6.76
CA VAL A 13 -8.71 -3.55 7.06
C VAL A 13 -9.30 -3.86 8.44
N LEU A 14 -9.46 -5.14 8.75
CA LEU A 14 -9.94 -5.60 10.05
C LEU A 14 -8.88 -5.35 11.14
N ILE A 15 -7.61 -5.61 10.85
CA ILE A 15 -6.52 -5.35 11.81
C ILE A 15 -6.45 -3.85 12.14
N LEU A 16 -6.50 -2.99 11.13
CA LEU A 16 -6.48 -1.53 11.28
C LEU A 16 -7.72 -1.00 12.01
N SER A 17 -8.91 -1.53 11.74
CA SER A 17 -10.13 -1.09 12.43
C SER A 17 -10.09 -1.46 13.91
N VAL A 18 -9.62 -2.67 14.26
CA VAL A 18 -9.45 -3.11 15.64
C VAL A 18 -8.39 -2.27 16.35
N LEU A 19 -7.23 -2.05 15.72
CA LEU A 19 -6.13 -1.27 16.29
C LEU A 19 -6.56 0.18 16.53
N SER A 20 -7.30 0.79 15.60
CA SER A 20 -7.86 2.13 15.75
C SER A 20 -8.87 2.21 16.90
N ALA A 21 -9.80 1.24 17.01
CA ALA A 21 -10.77 1.20 18.10
C ALA A 21 -10.08 1.06 19.48
N VAL A 22 -9.05 0.23 19.57
CA VAL A 22 -8.26 0.06 20.80
C VAL A 22 -7.53 1.34 21.17
N ILE A 23 -6.84 1.99 20.20
CA ILE A 23 -6.17 3.27 20.44
C ILE A 23 -7.17 4.34 20.89
N TYR A 24 -8.34 4.43 20.25
CA TYR A 24 -9.39 5.39 20.63
C TYR A 24 -9.88 5.18 22.07
N LEU A 25 -10.13 3.93 22.47
CA LEU A 25 -10.52 3.59 23.84
C LEU A 25 -9.42 3.95 24.86
N LEU A 26 -8.16 3.72 24.52
CA LEU A 26 -7.01 4.08 25.37
C LEU A 26 -6.88 5.60 25.52
N ILE A 27 -7.00 6.37 24.44
CA ILE A 27 -6.96 7.85 24.48
C ILE A 27 -8.11 8.38 25.34
N SER A 28 -9.32 7.83 25.17
CA SER A 28 -10.50 8.21 25.95
C SER A 28 -10.31 7.96 27.46
N ARG A 29 -9.66 6.83 27.83
CA ARG A 29 -9.40 6.49 29.23
C ARG A 29 -8.27 7.30 29.87
N TYR A 30 -7.23 7.65 29.12
CA TYR A 30 -6.01 8.26 29.66
C TYR A 30 -5.89 9.78 29.45
N GLN A 31 -6.89 10.44 28.83
CA GLN A 31 -6.86 11.90 28.57
C GLN A 31 -5.55 12.37 27.91
N ILE A 32 -5.01 11.55 27.00
CA ILE A 32 -3.75 11.86 26.30
C ILE A 32 -3.98 13.05 25.37
N SER A 33 -3.11 14.05 25.43
CA SER A 33 -3.21 15.23 24.58
C SER A 33 -2.99 14.87 23.10
N LEU A 34 -3.86 15.40 22.24
CA LEU A 34 -3.94 15.10 20.80
C LEU A 34 -2.61 15.36 20.05
N TRP A 35 -1.79 16.27 20.57
CA TRP A 35 -0.48 16.62 20.02
C TRP A 35 0.52 15.45 19.99
N TYR A 36 0.52 14.57 20.99
CA TYR A 36 1.42 13.42 21.02
C TYR A 36 1.10 12.42 19.91
N VAL A 37 -0.19 12.18 19.65
CA VAL A 37 -0.64 11.27 18.59
C VAL A 37 -0.24 11.81 17.22
N LEU A 38 -0.40 13.12 17.02
CA LEU A 38 -0.07 13.79 15.77
C LEU A 38 1.45 13.77 15.51
N LEU A 39 2.26 14.06 16.53
CA LEU A 39 3.72 14.05 16.45
C LEU A 39 4.25 12.65 16.11
N VAL A 40 3.78 11.61 16.81
CA VAL A 40 4.17 10.22 16.52
C VAL A 40 3.75 9.79 15.11
N GLY A 41 2.54 10.18 14.67
CA GLY A 41 2.06 9.90 13.32
C GLY A 41 2.91 10.52 12.22
N VAL A 42 3.36 11.77 12.41
CA VAL A 42 4.24 12.47 11.46
C VAL A 42 5.62 11.82 11.42
N LEU A 43 6.23 11.53 12.58
CA LEU A 43 7.53 10.87 12.65
C LEU A 43 7.52 9.50 11.97
N LEU A 44 6.52 8.66 12.28
CA LEU A 44 6.37 7.36 11.65
C LEU A 44 6.11 7.47 10.14
N GLY A 45 5.34 8.48 9.70
CA GLY A 45 5.09 8.75 8.29
C GLY A 45 6.37 9.08 7.50
N ILE A 46 7.29 9.83 8.11
CA ILE A 46 8.59 10.16 7.51
C ILE A 46 9.49 8.93 7.44
N VAL A 47 9.57 8.14 8.52
CA VAL A 47 10.45 6.95 8.61
C VAL A 47 9.98 5.81 7.69
N PHE A 48 8.69 5.46 7.73
CA PHE A 48 8.14 4.33 6.98
C PHE A 48 7.62 4.69 5.59
N GLY A 49 7.59 5.98 5.25
CA GLY A 49 7.22 6.48 3.93
C GLY A 49 5.86 5.96 3.47
N LYS A 50 5.78 5.42 2.24
CA LYS A 50 4.50 5.03 1.61
C LYS A 50 3.86 3.80 2.24
N VAL A 51 4.64 2.96 2.91
CA VAL A 51 4.12 1.79 3.61
C VAL A 51 3.17 2.27 4.72
N PHE A 52 3.53 3.36 5.42
CA PHE A 52 2.68 3.95 6.46
C PHE A 52 1.28 4.34 5.95
N CYS A 53 1.19 5.01 4.79
CA CYS A 53 -0.09 5.47 4.26
C CYS A 53 -1.10 4.33 3.99
N ARG A 54 -0.62 3.12 3.73
CA ARG A 54 -1.48 1.95 3.45
C ARG A 54 -1.69 1.05 4.68
N TRP A 55 -0.73 1.04 5.60
CA TRP A 55 -0.68 0.09 6.71
C TRP A 55 -0.98 0.70 8.09
N LEU A 56 -0.95 2.03 8.24
CA LEU A 56 -1.25 2.71 9.50
C LEU A 56 -2.28 3.86 9.36
N CYS A 57 -2.35 4.51 8.21
CA CYS A 57 -3.22 5.69 8.06
C CYS A 57 -4.73 5.33 8.00
N PRO A 58 -5.57 5.89 8.89
CA PRO A 58 -7.01 5.59 8.94
C PRO A 58 -7.78 6.13 7.72
N MET A 59 -7.36 7.26 7.14
CA MET A 59 -7.97 7.80 5.92
C MET A 59 -7.80 6.85 4.71
N GLY A 60 -6.68 6.13 4.64
CA GLY A 60 -6.45 5.14 3.60
C GLY A 60 -7.44 3.96 3.68
N LEU A 61 -7.84 3.56 4.89
CA LEU A 61 -8.84 2.52 5.12
C LEU A 61 -10.23 2.95 4.68
N ILE A 62 -10.63 4.19 5.02
CA ILE A 62 -11.94 4.74 4.68
C ILE A 62 -12.14 4.73 3.16
N MET A 63 -11.14 5.16 2.40
CA MET A 63 -11.20 5.18 0.94
C MET A 63 -11.26 3.78 0.32
N GLU A 64 -10.53 2.81 0.88
CA GLU A 64 -10.63 1.41 0.43
C GLU A 64 -12.01 0.81 0.68
N LEU A 65 -12.62 1.14 1.82
CA LEU A 65 -13.95 0.66 2.18
C LEU A 65 -15.02 1.25 1.23
N ILE A 66 -14.92 2.55 0.92
CA ILE A 66 -15.77 3.22 -0.07
C ILE A 66 -15.62 2.57 -1.46
N MET A 67 -14.40 2.28 -1.90
CA MET A 67 -14.15 1.60 -3.19
C MET A 67 -14.70 0.17 -3.23
N ASN A 68 -14.74 -0.53 -2.10
CA ASN A 68 -15.29 -1.88 -2.06
C ASN A 68 -16.81 -1.90 -2.19
N MET A 69 -17.49 -0.78 -1.88
CA MET A 69 -18.94 -0.65 -1.98
C MET A 69 -19.43 -0.22 -3.38
N ASN A 70 -18.61 0.50 -4.17
CA ASN A 70 -18.95 0.87 -5.56
C ASN A 70 -17.89 0.40 -6.57
N PRO A 71 -18.14 -0.72 -7.30
CA PRO A 71 -17.16 -1.30 -8.22
C PRO A 71 -16.95 -0.52 -9.53
N ASN A 72 -17.89 0.36 -9.91
CA ASN A 72 -17.89 1.05 -11.22
C ASN A 72 -16.91 2.24 -11.31
N SER A 73 -16.36 2.71 -10.19
CA SER A 73 -15.42 3.86 -10.15
C SER A 73 -14.00 3.48 -9.73
N LYS A 74 -13.68 2.17 -9.67
CA LYS A 74 -12.41 1.58 -9.17
C LYS A 74 -11.13 2.28 -9.65
N MET A 75 -11.17 2.91 -10.83
CA MET A 75 -10.01 3.53 -11.47
C MET A 75 -9.90 5.05 -11.21
N ASN A 76 -11.02 5.75 -10.99
CA ASN A 76 -11.03 7.22 -10.92
C ASN A 76 -10.70 7.76 -9.51
N GLN A 77 -11.13 7.10 -8.43
CA GLN A 77 -10.92 7.60 -7.06
C GLN A 77 -9.51 7.36 -6.51
N MET A 78 -8.82 6.29 -6.94
CA MET A 78 -7.42 6.05 -6.55
C MET A 78 -6.48 7.13 -7.14
N TYR A 79 -6.85 7.68 -8.31
CA TYR A 79 -6.13 8.77 -8.98
C TYR A 79 -6.21 10.09 -8.18
N GLN A 80 -7.28 10.33 -7.41
CA GLN A 80 -7.39 11.51 -6.54
C GLN A 80 -6.57 11.41 -5.26
N TYR A 81 -6.38 10.21 -4.69
CA TYR A 81 -5.69 10.04 -3.40
C TYR A 81 -4.23 10.53 -3.41
N HIS A 82 -3.53 10.41 -4.55
CA HIS A 82 -2.16 10.94 -4.68
C HIS A 82 -2.11 12.39 -5.20
N LYS A 83 -3.18 12.88 -5.83
CA LYS A 83 -3.22 14.18 -6.50
C LYS A 83 -3.83 15.31 -5.65
N ILE A 84 -4.60 15.02 -4.59
CA ILE A 84 -5.41 16.04 -3.88
C ILE A 84 -5.18 16.07 -2.34
N GLY A 85 -3.95 16.27 -1.88
CA GLY A 85 -3.79 17.01 -0.61
C GLY A 85 -3.33 16.28 0.67
N CYS A 86 -2.55 15.20 0.58
CA CYS A 86 -1.75 14.74 1.73
C CYS A 86 -0.28 15.18 1.57
N PRO A 87 0.20 16.21 2.29
CA PRO A 87 1.59 16.67 2.22
C PRO A 87 2.60 15.56 2.51
N ILE A 88 2.25 14.65 3.43
CA ILE A 88 3.05 13.48 3.80
C ILE A 88 3.23 12.54 2.60
N ALA A 89 2.19 12.36 1.77
CA ALA A 89 2.26 11.52 0.59
C ALA A 89 3.17 12.10 -0.51
N TRP A 90 3.26 13.43 -0.61
CA TRP A 90 4.13 14.12 -1.57
C TRP A 90 5.61 14.01 -1.18
N ILE A 91 5.92 14.27 0.10
CA ILE A 91 7.27 14.14 0.66
C ILE A 91 7.74 12.68 0.56
N SER A 92 6.89 11.74 0.94
CA SER A 92 7.11 10.29 0.81
C SER A 92 7.17 9.83 -0.67
N GLY A 93 6.46 10.54 -1.55
CA GLY A 93 6.50 10.43 -3.01
C GLY A 93 7.90 10.59 -3.57
N TRP A 94 8.54 11.69 -3.20
CA TRP A 94 9.90 12.04 -3.56
C TRP A 94 10.93 11.05 -3.00
N LEU A 95 10.75 10.64 -1.74
CA LEU A 95 11.63 9.68 -1.05
C LEU A 95 11.46 8.23 -1.53
N ASN A 96 10.50 7.95 -2.43
CA ASN A 96 10.24 6.59 -2.93
C ASN A 96 11.45 5.99 -3.68
N LYS A 97 12.31 6.82 -4.30
CA LYS A 97 13.54 6.40 -4.96
C LYS A 97 14.55 5.76 -3.99
N TYR A 98 14.51 6.13 -2.71
CA TYR A 98 15.39 5.63 -1.66
C TYR A 98 14.69 4.69 -0.67
N SER A 99 13.42 4.36 -0.91
CA SER A 99 12.66 3.53 0.01
C SER A 99 13.21 2.10 0.05
N PHE A 100 13.69 1.70 1.24
CA PHE A 100 14.19 0.35 1.58
C PHE A 100 13.25 -0.78 1.08
N PHE A 101 11.94 -0.53 1.08
CA PHE A 101 10.91 -1.50 0.73
C PHE A 101 10.71 -1.63 -0.80
N SER A 102 11.53 -2.41 -1.49
CA SER A 102 11.40 -2.64 -2.93
C SER A 102 10.82 -4.01 -3.28
N ILE A 103 9.96 -4.05 -4.30
CA ILE A 103 9.37 -5.29 -4.83
C ILE A 103 10.32 -5.82 -5.90
N LYS A 104 10.87 -7.02 -5.68
CA LYS A 104 11.73 -7.72 -6.63
C LYS A 104 11.00 -8.93 -7.20
N ILE A 105 11.33 -9.23 -8.45
CA ILE A 105 10.85 -10.43 -9.15
C ILE A 105 12.04 -11.33 -9.42
N ASP A 106 11.92 -12.60 -9.02
CA ASP A 106 12.78 -13.67 -9.44
C ASP A 106 12.32 -14.16 -10.82
N SER A 107 13.17 -13.96 -11.82
CA SER A 107 12.84 -14.31 -13.21
C SER A 107 12.86 -15.82 -13.45
N ASN A 108 13.62 -16.59 -12.65
CA ASN A 108 13.79 -18.03 -12.85
C ASN A 108 12.53 -18.80 -12.44
N ASN A 109 11.84 -18.30 -11.41
CA ASN A 109 10.65 -18.94 -10.85
C ASN A 109 9.34 -18.32 -11.37
N CYS A 110 9.39 -17.39 -12.33
CA CYS A 110 8.21 -16.67 -12.83
C CYS A 110 7.58 -17.39 -14.03
N SER A 111 6.34 -17.86 -13.88
CA SER A 111 5.55 -18.47 -14.96
C SER A 111 4.90 -17.47 -15.93
N LYS A 112 5.14 -16.15 -15.78
CA LYS A 112 4.52 -15.09 -16.60
C LYS A 112 2.99 -15.17 -16.71
N CYS A 113 2.31 -15.68 -15.67
CA CYS A 113 0.85 -15.87 -15.65
C CYS A 113 0.01 -14.58 -15.59
N GLY A 114 0.60 -13.41 -15.33
CA GLY A 114 -0.09 -12.12 -15.32
C GLY A 114 -1.03 -11.82 -14.13
N ILE A 115 -1.19 -12.75 -13.18
CA ILE A 115 -2.07 -12.57 -11.99
C ILE A 115 -1.64 -11.35 -11.15
N CYS A 116 -0.33 -11.12 -11.03
CA CYS A 116 0.21 -9.99 -10.29
C CYS A 116 -0.16 -8.63 -10.91
N ASP A 117 -0.25 -8.54 -12.24
CA ASP A 117 -0.65 -7.34 -12.98
C ASP A 117 -2.15 -7.12 -12.87
N LYS A 118 -2.95 -8.19 -12.93
CA LYS A 118 -4.40 -8.14 -12.69
C LYS A 118 -4.74 -7.65 -11.29
N GLU A 119 -3.94 -7.95 -10.28
CA GLU A 119 -4.18 -7.47 -8.90
C GLU A 119 -3.57 -6.10 -8.61
N CYS A 120 -2.66 -5.62 -9.47
CA CYS A 120 -1.98 -4.35 -9.27
C CYS A 120 -2.79 -3.20 -9.88
N TYR A 121 -3.41 -2.38 -9.03
CA TYR A 121 -4.16 -1.20 -9.47
C TYR A 121 -3.33 -0.22 -10.32
N VAL A 122 -2.01 -0.11 -10.08
CA VAL A 122 -1.12 0.75 -10.91
C VAL A 122 -1.02 0.24 -12.34
N VAL A 123 -0.93 -1.08 -12.51
CA VAL A 123 -0.89 -1.71 -13.84
C VAL A 123 -2.26 -1.60 -14.50
N GLN A 124 -3.34 -1.83 -13.77
CA GLN A 124 -4.70 -1.65 -14.31
C GLN A 124 -4.93 -0.21 -14.80
N MET A 125 -4.38 0.81 -14.12
CA MET A 125 -4.57 2.22 -14.48
C MET A 125 -3.78 2.63 -15.72
N GLN A 126 -2.60 2.05 -15.93
CA GLN A 126 -1.71 2.40 -17.05
C GLN A 126 -1.07 1.11 -17.61
N PRO A 127 -1.87 0.24 -18.26
CA PRO A 127 -1.44 -1.10 -18.66
C PRO A 127 -0.35 -1.09 -19.73
N GLU A 128 -0.27 -0.02 -20.53
CA GLU A 128 0.76 0.12 -21.57
C GLU A 128 2.13 0.52 -21.00
N LYS A 129 2.17 1.10 -19.79
CA LYS A 129 3.39 1.64 -19.18
C LYS A 129 3.99 0.71 -18.14
N PHE A 130 3.16 0.02 -17.37
CA PHE A 130 3.59 -0.75 -16.22
C PHE A 130 3.26 -2.24 -16.33
N SER A 131 4.23 -3.07 -15.95
CA SER A 131 4.03 -4.51 -15.70
C SER A 131 5.01 -5.00 -14.65
N LEU A 132 4.63 -6.03 -13.89
CA LEU A 132 5.51 -6.70 -12.93
C LEU A 132 6.32 -7.84 -13.53
N TYR A 133 5.82 -8.48 -14.59
CA TYR A 133 6.45 -9.67 -15.18
C TYR A 133 7.12 -9.41 -16.54
N GLN A 134 6.69 -8.37 -17.28
CA GLN A 134 7.31 -8.02 -18.55
C GLN A 134 8.61 -7.23 -18.34
N LYS A 135 9.68 -7.60 -19.07
CA LYS A 135 11.01 -6.97 -18.94
C LYS A 135 11.08 -5.58 -19.59
N ASN A 136 10.29 -5.33 -20.64
CA ASN A 136 10.34 -4.09 -21.43
C ASN A 136 9.48 -2.96 -20.84
N MET A 137 8.74 -3.23 -19.77
CA MET A 137 7.84 -2.26 -19.13
C MET A 137 8.40 -1.76 -17.80
N GLN A 138 7.91 -0.61 -17.36
CA GLN A 138 8.32 -0.05 -16.07
C GLN A 138 7.70 -0.84 -14.92
N LYS A 139 8.46 -1.05 -13.85
CA LYS A 139 7.94 -1.71 -12.64
C LYS A 139 7.05 -0.75 -11.86
N PRO A 140 5.80 -1.12 -11.53
CA PRO A 140 4.89 -0.24 -10.80
C PRO A 140 5.43 0.14 -9.41
N GLY A 141 6.27 -0.70 -8.79
CA GLY A 141 6.90 -0.42 -7.48
C GLY A 141 7.71 0.87 -7.42
N ASN A 142 8.28 1.30 -8.55
CA ASN A 142 9.08 2.53 -8.65
C ASN A 142 8.22 3.77 -8.94
N SER A 143 6.98 3.57 -9.40
CA SER A 143 6.06 4.68 -9.67
C SER A 143 5.69 5.40 -8.38
N TYR A 144 5.51 6.72 -8.47
CA TYR A 144 5.01 7.51 -7.36
C TYR A 144 3.60 7.05 -6.95
N THR A 145 2.81 6.50 -7.87
CA THR A 145 1.44 6.02 -7.62
C THR A 145 1.37 4.73 -6.81
N CYS A 146 2.48 4.02 -6.60
CA CYS A 146 2.48 2.77 -5.84
C CYS A 146 2.46 3.01 -4.32
N SER A 147 1.43 2.48 -3.68
CA SER A 147 1.17 2.51 -2.23
C SER A 147 1.85 1.37 -1.47
N LYS A 148 2.61 0.51 -2.17
CA LYS A 148 3.26 -0.68 -1.58
C LYS A 148 2.30 -1.55 -0.75
N CYS A 149 1.10 -1.76 -1.29
CA CYS A 149 0.06 -2.55 -0.65
C CYS A 149 0.30 -4.08 -0.64
N LEU A 150 1.34 -4.54 -1.34
CA LEU A 150 1.80 -5.94 -1.43
C LEU A 150 0.78 -6.97 -1.96
N LYS A 151 -0.38 -6.55 -2.49
CA LYS A 151 -1.37 -7.46 -3.11
C LYS A 151 -0.76 -8.31 -4.22
N CYS A 152 0.07 -7.74 -5.09
CA CYS A 152 0.76 -8.47 -6.16
C CYS A 152 1.74 -9.54 -5.65
N VAL A 153 2.36 -9.33 -4.49
CA VAL A 153 3.29 -10.28 -3.85
C VAL A 153 2.51 -11.46 -3.26
N VAL A 154 1.35 -11.17 -2.67
CA VAL A 154 0.47 -12.16 -2.04
C VAL A 154 -0.30 -12.99 -3.08
N SER A 155 -0.71 -12.39 -4.19
CA SER A 155 -1.47 -13.06 -5.25
C SER A 155 -0.64 -13.92 -6.19
N CYS A 156 0.69 -13.72 -6.23
CA CYS A 156 1.56 -14.51 -7.08
C CYS A 156 1.49 -16.02 -6.72
N PRO A 157 1.19 -16.95 -7.64
CA PRO A 157 1.11 -18.37 -7.30
C PRO A 157 2.49 -18.93 -6.94
N ASN A 158 3.48 -18.70 -7.80
CA ASN A 158 4.82 -19.29 -7.70
C ASN A 158 5.72 -18.66 -6.62
N GLY A 159 5.36 -17.50 -6.09
CA GLY A 159 6.21 -16.81 -5.10
C GLY A 159 7.45 -16.15 -5.69
N SER A 160 7.44 -15.91 -6.99
CA SER A 160 8.51 -15.21 -7.71
C SER A 160 8.61 -13.74 -7.31
N LEU A 161 7.53 -13.14 -6.80
CA LEU A 161 7.56 -11.77 -6.27
C LEU A 161 7.87 -11.78 -4.77
N GLN A 162 8.87 -10.99 -4.38
CA GLN A 162 9.31 -10.82 -2.99
C GLN A 162 9.47 -9.34 -2.67
N TYR A 163 9.26 -8.98 -1.40
CA TYR A 163 9.57 -7.65 -0.89
C TYR A 163 10.88 -7.72 -0.12
N LYS A 164 11.83 -6.83 -0.44
CA LYS A 164 13.05 -6.66 0.35
C LYS A 164 12.77 -5.61 1.44
N ILE A 165 13.10 -5.94 2.69
CA ILE A 165 13.14 -5.01 3.82
C ILE A 165 14.50 -4.32 3.81
#